data_AF-A0A8T3REF2-F1
#
_entry.id   AF-A0A8T3REF2-F1
#
_cell.length_a   1.000
_cell.length_b   1.000
_cell.length_c   1.000
_cell.angle_alpha   90.00
_cell.angle_beta   90.00
_cell.angle_gamma   90.00
#
_symmetry.space_group_name_H-M   'P 1'
#
loop_
_entity.id
_entity.type
_entity.pdbx_description
1 polymer ?
#
loop_
_entity_poly.entity_id
_entity_poly.type
_entity_poly.pdbx_seq_one_letter_code
_entity_poly.pdbx_strand_id
1 'polypeptide(L)' 'MVRVVRTPAREVLFDMTGRLAGRGAYLCADGSCWTLALKKSALERALDVPLPAALRDQLQQGDPTQIQGDAHGT' A
#
# COMPACT_ATOMS: atom_id res chain seq x y z
N MET A 1 3.29 -11.10 3.84
CA MET A 1 2.55 -9.85 4.13
C MET A 1 3.09 -8.76 3.25
N VAL A 2 2.24 -7.88 2.72
CA VAL A 2 2.62 -6.75 1.86
C VAL A 2 2.68 -5.48 2.72
N ARG A 3 3.76 -4.70 2.60
CA ARG A 3 3.89 -3.42 3.30
C ARG A 3 3.52 -2.28 2.35
N VAL A 4 2.72 -1.34 2.86
CA VAL A 4 2.40 -0.07 2.20
C VAL A 4 2.91 1.05 3.09
N VAL A 5 3.59 2.05 2.54
CA VAL A 5 4.16 3.18 3.27
C VAL A 5 3.60 4.49 2.74
N ARG A 6 3.23 5.38 3.66
CA ARG A 6 3.08 6.80 3.39
C ARG A 6 4.44 7.49 3.60
N THR A 7 5.02 8.00 2.51
CA THR A 7 6.28 8.76 2.53
C THR A 7 6.09 10.14 3.19
N PRO A 8 7.17 10.84 3.57
CA PRO A 8 7.09 12.23 4.05
C PRO A 8 6.46 13.19 3.02
N ALA A 9 6.56 12.89 1.73
CA ALA A 9 5.91 13.62 0.64
C ALA A 9 4.39 13.37 0.55
N ARG A 10 3.82 12.58 1.48
CA ARG A 10 2.42 12.12 1.50
C ARG A 10 2.02 11.24 0.32
N GLU A 11 2.99 10.60 -0.30
CA GLU A 11 2.74 9.58 -1.32
C GLU A 11 2.55 8.23 -0.64
N VAL A 12 1.62 7.43 -1.16
CA VAL A 12 1.38 6.07 -0.67
C VAL A 12 1.94 5.08 -1.68
N LEU A 13 2.93 4.32 -1.27
CA LEU A 13 3.69 3.40 -2.12
C LEU A 13 3.75 2.02 -1.47
N PHE A 14 3.92 1.00 -2.30
CA PHE A 14 4.25 -0.34 -1.82
C PHE A 14 5.73 -0.42 -1.47
N ASP A 15 6.02 -0.89 -0.26
CA ASP A 15 7.38 -1.05 0.23
C ASP A 15 7.78 -2.51 0.27
N MET A 16 8.31 -3.00 -0.86
CA MET A 16 8.88 -4.35 -0.94
C MET A 16 10.26 -4.43 -0.29
N THR A 17 10.92 -3.29 -0.06
CA THR A 17 12.29 -3.25 0.46
C THR A 17 12.34 -3.22 1.99
N GLY A 18 11.26 -2.79 2.65
CA GLY A 18 11.24 -2.51 4.07
C GLY A 18 11.99 -1.24 4.48
N ARG A 19 12.56 -0.50 3.52
CA ARG A 19 13.46 0.64 3.76
C ARG A 19 12.82 1.99 3.53
N LEU A 20 11.60 2.06 2.98
CA LEU A 20 10.95 3.34 2.76
C LEU A 20 10.65 4.04 4.10
N ALA A 21 11.10 5.29 4.18
CA ALA A 21 10.85 6.15 5.33
C ALA A 21 9.37 6.57 5.37
N GLY A 22 8.80 6.58 6.57
CA GLY A 22 7.43 7.07 6.79
C GLY A 22 6.56 6.09 7.56
N ARG A 23 5.24 6.33 7.52
CA ARG A 23 4.26 5.52 8.26
C ARG A 23 3.92 4.28 7.43
N GLY A 24 4.17 3.09 7.99
CA GLY A 24 3.87 1.82 7.33
C GLY A 24 2.57 1.19 7.83
N ALA A 25 1.89 0.47 6.95
CA ALA A 25 0.78 -0.44 7.24
C ALA A 25 1.04 -1.78 6.53
N TYR A 26 0.56 -2.87 7.12
CA TYR A 26 0.72 -4.21 6.56
C TYR A 26 -0.62 -4.78 6.12
N LEU A 27 -0.60 -5.45 4.97
CA LEU A 27 -1.68 -6.25 4.43
C LEU A 27 -1.30 -7.72 4.40
N CYS A 28 -2.30 -8.58 4.57
CA CYS A 28 -2.11 -9.99 4.35
C CYS A 28 -1.87 -10.26 2.84
N ALA A 29 -1.28 -11.40 2.47
CA ALA A 29 -0.97 -11.70 1.07
C ALA A 29 -2.19 -12.18 0.26
N ASP A 30 -3.34 -12.34 0.91
CA ASP A 30 -4.59 -12.81 0.31
C ASP A 30 -5.42 -11.63 -0.20
N GLY A 31 -5.95 -11.74 -1.43
CA GLY A 31 -6.78 -10.72 -2.06
C GLY A 31 -8.05 -10.36 -1.26
N SER A 32 -8.61 -11.31 -0.49
CA SER A 32 -9.76 -11.05 0.38
C SER A 32 -9.48 -10.00 1.45
N CYS A 33 -8.25 -9.96 2.00
CA CYS A 33 -7.85 -8.89 2.92
C CYS A 33 -7.78 -7.54 2.23
N TRP A 34 -7.42 -7.51 0.95
CA TRP A 34 -7.24 -6.27 0.20
C TRP A 34 -8.59 -5.65 -0.09
N THR A 35 -9.56 -6.46 -0.54
CA THR A 35 -10.95 -6.04 -0.70
C THR A 35 -11.52 -5.53 0.62
N LEU A 36 -11.27 -6.23 1.73
CA LEU A 36 -11.74 -5.82 3.05
C LEU A 36 -11.10 -4.50 3.50
N ALA A 37 -9.79 -4.34 3.26
CA ALA A 37 -9.05 -3.13 3.60
C ALA A 37 -9.54 -1.92 2.80
N LEU A 38 -9.86 -2.09 1.51
CA LEU A 38 -10.47 -1.07 0.67
C LEU A 38 -11.87 -0.71 1.15
N LYS A 39 -12.73 -1.71 1.38
CA LYS A 39 -14.12 -1.51 1.85
C LYS A 39 -14.18 -0.79 3.19
N LYS A 40 -13.24 -1.06 4.08
CA LYS A 40 -13.15 -0.44 5.40
C LYS A 40 -12.28 0.82 5.42
N SER A 41 -11.77 1.31 4.29
CA SER A 41 -10.76 2.39 4.27
C SER A 41 -9.66 2.19 5.32
N ALA A 42 -9.24 0.93 5.52
CA ALA A 42 -8.34 0.56 6.62
C ALA A 42 -6.95 1.14 6.40
N LEU A 43 -6.46 1.12 5.15
CA LEU A 43 -5.20 1.74 4.79
C LEU A 43 -5.21 3.25 4.95
N GLU A 44 -6.31 3.92 4.56
CA GLU A 44 -6.42 5.38 4.71
C GLU A 44 -6.32 5.80 6.18
N ARG A 45 -7.00 5.06 7.05
CA ARG A 45 -6.94 5.29 8.50
C ARG A 45 -5.58 4.96 9.08
N ALA A 46 -4.98 3.84 8.66
CA ALA A 46 -3.67 3.43 9.16
C ALA A 46 -2.55 4.39 8.73
N LEU A 47 -2.57 4.78 7.46
CA LEU A 47 -1.59 5.68 6.87
C LEU A 47 -1.91 7.15 7.10
N ASP A 48 -3.12 7.48 7.55
CA ASP A 48 -3.57 8.84 7.84
C ASP A 48 -3.44 9.75 6.59
N VAL A 49 -3.90 9.23 5.45
CA VAL A 49 -3.93 9.92 4.15
C VAL A 49 -4.96 9.25 3.25
N PRO A 50 -5.67 9.99 2.38
CA PRO A 50 -6.50 9.38 1.35
C PRO A 50 -5.69 8.47 0.43
N LEU A 51 -6.25 7.34 0.04
CA LEU A 51 -5.59 6.43 -0.89
C LEU A 51 -5.76 6.95 -2.32
N PRO A 52 -4.67 7.11 -3.11
CA PRO A 52 -4.78 7.47 -4.52
C PRO A 52 -5.62 6.44 -5.29
N ALA A 53 -6.45 6.89 -6.24
CA ALA A 53 -7.29 6.01 -7.05
C ALA A 53 -6.48 4.88 -7.72
N ALA A 54 -5.33 5.21 -8.29
CA ALA A 54 -4.42 4.24 -8.90
C ALA A 54 -4.01 3.10 -7.95
N LEU A 55 -3.73 3.42 -6.67
CA LEU A 55 -3.37 2.41 -5.68
C LEU A 55 -4.58 1.55 -5.27
N ARG A 56 -5.78 2.15 -5.22
CA ARG A 56 -7.02 1.41 -4.96
C ARG A 56 -7.30 0.41 -6.07
N ASP A 57 -7.12 0.82 -7.31
CA ASP A 57 -7.32 -0.05 -8.48
C ASP A 57 -6.32 -1.21 -8.46
N GLN A 58 -5.04 -0.94 -8.17
CA GLN A 58 -4.02 -1.99 -7.97
C GLN A 58 -4.40 -2.97 -6.85
N LEU A 59 -4.86 -2.46 -5.70
CA LEU A 59 -5.31 -3.30 -4.60
C LEU A 59 -6.58 -4.09 -4.93
N GLN A 60 -7.43 -3.57 -5.81
CA GLN A 60 -8.66 -4.25 -6.23
C GLN A 60 -8.38 -5.35 -7.26
N GLN A 61 -7.35 -5.20 -8.08
CA GLN A 61 -6.89 -6.24 -9.00
C GLN A 61 -6.25 -7.43 -8.28
N GLY A 62 -5.75 -7.23 -7.05
CA GLY A 62 -5.49 -8.33 -6.13
C GLY A 62 -4.35 -9.27 -6.51
N ASP A 63 -3.44 -8.86 -7.40
CA ASP A 63 -2.28 -9.65 -7.77
C ASP A 63 -1.01 -9.16 -7.03
N PRO A 64 -0.55 -9.87 -5.97
CA PRO A 64 0.66 -9.52 -5.24
C PRO A 64 1.95 -9.64 -6.08
N THR A 65 1.91 -10.27 -7.26
CA THR A 65 3.07 -10.42 -8.15
C THR A 65 3.30 -9.24 -9.09
N GLN A 66 2.30 -8.36 -9.25
CA GLN A 66 2.37 -7.17 -10.10
C GLN A 66 2.71 -5.87 -9.35
N ILE A 67 2.86 -5.95 -8.02
CA ILE A 67 3.15 -4.80 -7.19
C ILE A 67 4.66 -4.48 -7.24
N GLN A 68 5.11 -3.85 -8.32
CA GLN A 68 6.47 -3.33 -8.39
C GLN A 68 6.55 -2.05 -7.55
N GLY A 69 7.28 -2.13 -6.44
CA GLY A 69 7.67 -0.97 -5.63
C GLY A 69 8.84 -0.26 -6.30
N ASP A 70 8.54 0.74 -7.12
CA ASP A 70 9.50 1.70 -7.67
C ASP A 70 9.88 2.73 -6.60
N ALA A 71 10.68 2.27 -5.63
CA ALA A 71 11.54 3.12 -4.84
C ALA A 71 12.96 3.01 -5.40
N HIS A 72 13.19 3.60 -6.59
CA HIS A 72 14.56 3.80 -7.06
C HIS A 72 15.20 4.90 -6.19
N GLY A 73 15.71 4.49 -5.04
CA GLY A 73 16.64 5.30 -4.25
C GLY A 73 17.93 5.43 -5.04
N THR A 74 18.20 6.64 -5.53
CA THR A 74 19.55 7.12 -5.83
C THR A 74 19.96 8.06 -4.72
#